data_AF-A0A6V8D849-F1
#
_entry.id   AF-A0A6V8D849-F1
#
_cell.length_a   1.000
_cell.length_b   1.000
_cell.length_c   1.000
_cell.angle_alpha   90.00
_cell.angle_beta   90.00
_cell.angle_gamma   90.00
#
_symmetry.space_group_name_H-M   'P 1'
#
loop_
_entity.id
_entity.type
_entity.pdbx_description
1 polymer ?
#
loop_
_entity_poly.entity_id
_entity_poly.type
_entity_poly.pdbx_seq_one_letter_code
_entity_poly.pdbx_strand_id
1 'polypeptide(L)'
;MPEVSDWTERHRPTSERHLEGNEVQRRKIRAWLDDWQNGTPRRKSILLVGPPGVGKTSVARAIAQDLGWNVIELNASDARNAAAIRKAATQGSTHRSLFHDP
;
A
#
# COMPACT_ATOMS: atom_id res chain seq x y z
N MET A 1 11.43 -22.06 -5.50
CA MET A 1 10.82 -20.72 -5.65
C MET A 1 11.13 -20.26 -7.06
N PRO A 2 10.16 -19.77 -7.85
CA PRO A 2 10.47 -19.28 -9.19
C PRO A 2 11.41 -18.08 -9.03
N GLU A 3 12.56 -18.11 -9.72
CA GLU A 3 13.45 -16.97 -9.81
C GLU A 3 12.66 -15.81 -10.41
N VAL A 4 12.52 -14.72 -9.67
CA VAL A 4 11.89 -13.50 -10.17
C VAL A 4 12.83 -12.94 -11.24
N SER A 5 12.49 -13.14 -12.52
CA SER A 5 13.31 -12.70 -13.66
C SER A 5 13.34 -11.18 -13.81
N ASP A 6 12.37 -10.49 -13.22
CA ASP A 6 12.28 -9.03 -13.23
C ASP A 6 13.17 -8.43 -12.14
N TRP A 7 14.26 -7.79 -12.58
CA TRP A 7 15.20 -7.06 -11.72
C TRP A 7 14.50 -6.03 -10.83
N THR A 8 13.45 -5.39 -11.33
CA THR A 8 12.74 -4.31 -10.64
C THR A 8 11.86 -4.83 -9.49
N GLU A 9 11.31 -6.03 -9.64
CA GLU A 9 10.59 -6.72 -8.58
C GLU A 9 11.56 -7.26 -7.52
N ARG A 10 12.69 -7.83 -7.97
CA ARG A 10 13.73 -8.35 -7.08
C ARG A 10 14.32 -7.29 -6.15
N HIS A 11 14.52 -6.07 -6.66
CA HIS A 11 15.10 -4.95 -5.91
C HIS A 11 14.05 -3.94 -5.46
N ARG A 12 12.75 -4.28 -5.52
CA ARG A 12 11.70 -3.40 -5.02
C ARG A 12 11.92 -3.14 -3.52
N PRO A 13 11.87 -1.87 -3.07
CA PRO A 13 11.95 -1.54 -1.65
C PRO A 13 10.85 -2.26 -0.85
N THR A 14 11.28 -3.01 0.16
CA THR A 14 10.42 -3.72 1.11
C THR A 14 10.18 -2.94 2.41
N SER A 15 10.92 -1.86 2.62
CA SER A 15 10.81 -0.97 3.78
C SER A 15 10.91 0.47 3.31
N GLU A 16 10.24 1.39 4.02
CA GLU A 16 10.33 2.82 3.77
C GLU A 16 11.79 3.31 3.86
N ARG A 17 12.60 2.69 4.71
CA ARG A 17 14.03 3.02 4.87
C ARG A 17 14.85 2.84 3.60
N HIS A 18 14.40 1.97 2.70
CA HIS A 18 15.05 1.71 1.41
C HIS A 18 14.49 2.61 0.28
N LEU A 19 13.55 3.51 0.57
CA LEU A 19 13.01 4.44 -0.41
C LEU A 19 13.91 5.68 -0.52
N GLU A 20 14.39 5.94 -1.73
CA GLU A 20 15.17 7.13 -2.05
C GLU A 20 14.27 8.25 -2.63
N GLY A 21 14.44 9.49 -2.15
CA GLY A 21 13.75 10.68 -2.65
C GLY A 21 12.26 10.85 -2.26
N ASN A 22 11.68 11.99 -2.62
CA ASN A 22 10.29 12.39 -2.25
C ASN A 22 10.04 12.51 -0.73
N GLU A 23 11.05 12.90 0.04
CA GLU A 23 10.99 12.95 1.51
C GLU A 23 9.80 13.75 2.07
N VAL A 24 9.49 14.90 1.45
CA VAL A 24 8.36 15.75 1.86
C VAL A 24 7.04 15.00 1.72
N GLN A 25 6.88 14.22 0.65
CA GLN A 25 5.70 13.44 0.34
C GLN A 25 5.61 12.22 1.25
N ARG A 26 6.73 11.53 1.50
CA ARG A 26 6.78 10.42 2.46
C ARG A 26 6.39 10.87 3.86
N ARG A 27 6.89 12.02 4.33
CA ARG A 27 6.47 12.62 5.61
C ARG A 27 4.97 12.90 5.68
N LYS A 28 4.36 13.38 4.59
CA LYS A 28 2.90 13.60 4.53
C LYS A 28 2.11 12.28 4.58
N ILE A 29 2.61 11.23 3.92
CA ILE A 29 2.01 9.90 3.98
C ILE A 29 2.09 9.36 5.41
N ARG A 30 3.25 9.47 6.06
CA ARG A 30 3.44 9.07 7.47
C ARG A 30 2.49 9.80 8.41
N ALA A 31 2.43 11.13 8.34
CA ALA A 31 1.51 11.91 9.16
C ALA A 31 0.05 11.46 8.97
N TRP A 32 -0.36 11.17 7.73
CA TRP A 32 -1.70 10.65 7.45
C TRP A 32 -1.95 9.24 8.02
N LEU A 33 -0.93 8.38 8.03
CA LEU A 33 -1.00 7.04 8.63
C LEU A 33 -1.00 7.10 10.17
N ASP A 34 -0.28 8.06 10.75
CA ASP A 34 -0.28 8.31 12.19
C ASP A 34 -1.67 8.78 12.65
N ASP A 35 -2.35 9.60 11.86
CA ASP A 35 -3.75 9.97 12.13
C ASP A 35 -4.68 8.73 12.16
N TRP A 36 -4.40 7.71 11.33
CA TRP A 36 -5.13 6.44 11.34
C TRP A 36 -4.84 5.58 12.57
N GLN A 37 -3.61 5.61 13.09
CA GLN A 37 -3.26 4.93 14.34
C GLN A 37 -3.93 5.59 15.55
N ASN A 38 -4.10 6.91 15.51
CA ASN A 38 -4.74 7.68 16.56
C ASN A 38 -6.28 7.71 16.47
N GLY A 39 -6.87 7.07 15.45
CA GLY A 39 -8.32 6.98 15.27
C GLY A 39 -8.76 7.18 13.83
N THR A 40 -9.97 7.70 13.63
CA THR A 40 -10.47 7.97 12.27
C THR A 40 -10.02 9.36 11.80
N PRO A 41 -9.16 9.46 10.76
CA PRO A 41 -8.69 10.75 10.27
C PRO A 41 -9.81 11.52 9.56
N ARG A 42 -9.68 12.86 9.54
CA ARG A 42 -10.58 13.74 8.77
C ARG A 42 -10.53 13.44 7.27
N ARG A 43 -9.36 13.03 6.75
CA ARG A 43 -9.16 12.60 5.36
C ARG A 43 -8.96 11.09 5.35
N LYS A 44 -9.93 10.34 4.84
CA LYS A 44 -9.91 8.87 4.85
C LYS A 44 -9.10 8.25 3.72
N SER A 45 -8.67 9.05 2.74
CA SER A 45 -7.88 8.58 1.61
C SER A 45 -6.87 9.62 1.16
N ILE A 46 -5.81 9.12 0.53
CA ILE A 46 -4.81 9.91 -0.17
C ILE A 46 -4.69 9.43 -1.61
N LEU A 47 -4.34 10.34 -2.51
CA LEU A 47 -4.09 10.04 -3.91
C LEU A 47 -2.63 10.35 -4.24
N LEU A 48 -1.90 9.35 -4.72
CA LEU A 48 -0.50 9.49 -5.14
C LEU A 48 -0.47 9.79 -6.65
N VAL A 49 -0.04 11.00 -7.01
CA VAL A 49 0.06 11.45 -8.41
C VAL A 49 1.51 11.78 -8.75
N GLY A 50 1.95 11.38 -9.94
CA GLY A 50 3.28 11.67 -10.46
C GLY A 50 3.66 10.80 -11.66
N PRO A 51 4.81 11.06 -12.29
CA PRO A 51 5.30 10.32 -13.46
C PRO A 51 5.39 8.80 -13.21
N PRO A 52 5.34 7.95 -14.27
CA PRO A 52 5.60 6.52 -14.12
C PRO A 52 7.00 6.28 -13.55
N GLY A 53 7.18 5.19 -12.79
CA GLY A 53 8.50 4.80 -12.25
C GLY A 53 8.99 5.52 -11.00
N VAL A 54 8.31 6.57 -10.50
CA VAL A 54 8.76 7.34 -9.31
C VAL A 54 8.48 6.65 -7.95
N GLY A 55 8.11 5.38 -7.95
CA GLY A 55 7.92 4.59 -6.73
C GLY A 55 6.58 4.77 -6.01
N LYS A 56 5.52 5.30 -6.66
CA LYS A 56 4.19 5.50 -6.05
C LYS A 56 3.57 4.21 -5.49
N THR A 57 3.62 3.11 -6.26
CA THR A 57 3.14 1.80 -5.80
C THR A 57 4.07 1.22 -4.75
N SER A 58 5.39 1.37 -4.95
CA SER A 58 6.41 0.86 -4.02
C SER A 58 6.31 1.49 -2.64
N VAL A 59 6.07 2.81 -2.53
CA VAL A 59 5.93 3.48 -1.22
C VAL A 59 4.73 2.99 -0.45
N ALA A 60 3.59 2.77 -1.10
CA ALA A 60 2.39 2.26 -0.44
C ALA A 60 2.61 0.85 0.12
N ARG A 61 3.26 -0.03 -0.67
CA ARG A 61 3.58 -1.41 -0.25
C ARG A 61 4.63 -1.45 0.85
N ALA A 62 5.73 -0.71 0.70
CA ALA A 62 6.82 -0.68 1.66
C ALA A 62 6.38 -0.16 3.04
N ILE A 63 5.58 0.91 3.07
CA ILE A 63 5.08 1.44 4.34
C ILE A 63 4.07 0.50 5.00
N ALA A 64 3.17 -0.11 4.21
CA ALA A 64 2.24 -1.09 4.75
C ALA A 64 2.97 -2.29 5.36
N GLN A 65 4.03 -2.77 4.69
CA GLN A 65 4.89 -3.82 5.21
C GLN A 65 5.59 -3.41 6.52
N ASP A 66 6.14 -2.21 6.59
CA ASP A 66 6.75 -1.68 7.83
C ASP A 66 5.76 -1.59 9.00
N LEU A 67 4.48 -1.33 8.71
CA LEU A 67 3.40 -1.25 9.71
C LEU A 67 2.74 -2.61 10.00
N GLY A 68 3.14 -3.69 9.32
CA GLY A 68 2.50 -5.00 9.44
C GLY A 68 1.08 -5.05 8.87
N TRP A 69 0.69 -4.09 8.02
CA TRP A 69 -0.65 -4.00 7.45
C TRP A 69 -0.79 -4.88 6.21
N ASN A 70 -1.95 -5.55 6.10
CA ASN A 70 -2.28 -6.30 4.90
C ASN A 70 -2.70 -5.36 3.77
N VAL A 71 -2.05 -5.49 2.61
CA VAL A 71 -2.35 -4.68 1.43
C VAL A 71 -3.37 -5.40 0.55
N ILE A 72 -4.47 -4.72 0.25
CA ILE A 72 -5.44 -5.12 -0.77
C ILE A 72 -5.21 -4.22 -1.98
N GLU A 73 -4.56 -4.76 -3.01
CA GLU A 73 -4.33 -4.03 -4.26
C GLU A 73 -5.42 -4.34 -5.27
N LEU A 74 -5.94 -3.29 -5.90
CA LEU A 74 -6.86 -3.38 -7.02
C LEU A 74 -6.23 -2.71 -8.23
N ASN A 75 -5.85 -3.51 -9.22
CA ASN A 75 -5.35 -3.00 -10.48
C ASN A 75 -6.52 -2.70 -11.45
N ALA A 76 -6.36 -1.67 -12.28
CA ALA A 76 -7.33 -1.32 -13.32
C ALA A 76 -7.44 -2.39 -14.43
N SER A 77 -6.45 -3.26 -14.61
CA SER A 77 -6.58 -4.44 -15.48
C SER A 77 -7.51 -5.50 -14.89
N ASP A 78 -7.52 -5.64 -13.56
CA ASP A 78 -8.13 -6.78 -12.87
C ASP A 78 -9.55 -6.46 -12.38
N ALA A 79 -9.83 -5.20 -12.03
CA ALA A 79 -11.08 -4.77 -11.44
C ALA A 79 -11.77 -3.69 -12.30
N ARG A 80 -12.27 -4.08 -13.49
CA ARG A 80 -12.99 -3.16 -14.41
C ARG A 80 -14.49 -3.02 -14.14
N ASN A 81 -15.04 -3.66 -13.11
CA ASN A 81 -16.45 -3.55 -12.78
C ASN A 81 -16.69 -3.33 -11.28
N ALA A 82 -17.77 -2.64 -10.95
CA ALA A 82 -18.13 -2.29 -9.57
C ALA A 82 -18.37 -3.53 -8.68
N ALA A 83 -18.68 -4.68 -9.28
CA ALA A 83 -18.86 -5.93 -8.55
C ALA A 83 -17.52 -6.48 -8.02
N ALA A 84 -16.45 -6.43 -8.82
CA ALA A 84 -15.11 -6.85 -8.41
C ALA A 84 -14.57 -5.98 -7.27
N ILE A 85 -14.74 -4.66 -7.38
CA ILE A 85 -14.34 -3.71 -6.34
C ILE A 85 -15.09 -3.99 -5.04
N ARG A 86 -16.42 -4.14 -5.09
CA ARG A 86 -17.24 -4.46 -3.91
C ARG A 86 -16.82 -5.78 -3.28
N LYS A 87 -16.60 -6.82 -4.08
CA LYS A 87 -16.19 -8.13 -3.56
C LYS A 87 -14.87 -8.03 -2.78
N ALA A 88 -13.86 -7.38 -3.34
CA ALA A 88 -12.56 -7.21 -2.68
C ALA A 88 -12.66 -6.35 -1.42
N ALA A 89 -13.40 -5.24 -1.47
CA ALA A 89 -13.61 -4.36 -0.32
C ALA A 89 -14.38 -5.06 0.82
N THR A 90 -15.44 -5.80 0.48
CA THR A 90 -16.21 -6.58 1.45
C THR A 90 -15.34 -7.67 2.07
N GLN A 91 -14.63 -8.47 1.26
CA GLN A 91 -13.77 -9.52 1.78
C GLN A 91 -12.67 -8.98 2.70
N GLY A 92 -12.06 -7.85 2.36
CA GLY A 92 -11.06 -7.19 3.21
C GLY A 92 -11.61 -6.63 4.51
N SER A 93 -12.87 -6.18 4.51
CA SER A 93 -13.51 -5.60 5.69
C SER A 93 -14.10 -6.65 6.63
N THR A 94 -14.51 -7.81 6.10
CA THR A 94 -15.18 -8.86 6.88
C THR A 94 -14.26 -9.99 7.32
N HIS A 95 -13.13 -10.23 6.62
CA HIS A 95 -12.18 -11.28 6.99
C HIS A 95 -10.96 -10.69 7.68
N ARG A 96 -10.80 -10.99 8.97
CA ARG A 96 -9.57 -10.71 9.73
C ARG A 96 -8.58 -11.86 9.54
N SER A 97 -7.30 -11.54 9.31
CA SER A 97 -6.24 -12.56 9.23
C SER A 97 -6.17 -13.35 10.53
N LEU A 98 -6.12 -14.68 10.43
CA LEU A 98 -6.06 -15.60 11.58
C LEU A 98 -4.74 -15.53 12.36
N PHE A 99 -3.69 -14.91 11.79
CA PHE A 99 -2.32 -14.93 12.31
C PHE A 99 -1.77 -13.55 12.67
N HIS A 100 -2.62 -12.59 13.07
CA HIS A 100 -2.15 -11.27 13.50
C HIS A 100 -2.19 -11.16 15.04
N ASP A 101 -1.03 -11.18 15.69
CA ASP A 101 -0.86 -10.81 17.09
C ASP A 101 -0.86 -9.27 17.26
N PRO A 102 -1.43 -8.74 18.35
CA PRO A 102 -1.71 -7.30 18.53
C PRO A 102 -0.47 -6.42 18.69
#